data_AF-X1RQR7-F1
#
_entry.id   AF-X1RQR7-F1
#
_cell.length_a   1.000
_cell.length_b   1.000
_cell.length_c   1.000
_cell.angle_alpha   90.00
_cell.angle_beta   90.00
_cell.angle_gamma   90.00
#
_symmetry.space_group_name_H-M   'P 1'
#
loop_
_entity.id
_entity.type
_entity.pdbx_description
1 polymer ?
#
loop_
_entity_poly.entity_id
_entity_poly.type
_entity_poly.pdbx_seq_one_letter_code
_entity_poly.pdbx_strand_id
1 'polypeptide(L)'
;MTMPNLLDQETPPQQPVPITRVCWDELFAFLIRFLKPLRPRKPVVVMNSLEAETITEYKQLVSWVIPADYEGILNEISLYTSSGDKGVFFVQVADQELLKDQKIPPKVLTLPWKELPLLAGIKILVAVKTSDGTATDFAATITGELRYLGKR
;
A
#
# COMPACT_ATOMS: atom_id res chain seq x y z
N MET A 1 84.18 -52.01 7.02
CA MET A 1 83.85 -50.57 6.96
C MET A 1 82.38 -50.43 6.63
N THR A 2 81.73 -49.51 7.31
CA THR A 2 80.28 -49.41 7.62
C THR A 2 79.39 -49.00 6.45
N MET A 3 78.18 -49.57 6.41
CA MET A 3 77.04 -49.14 5.60
C MET A 3 76.60 -47.70 5.96
N PRO A 4 76.12 -46.88 5.01
CA PRO A 4 75.47 -45.62 5.34
C PRO A 4 74.04 -45.84 5.87
N ASN A 5 73.73 -45.14 6.96
CA ASN A 5 72.45 -45.15 7.65
C ASN A 5 71.38 -44.40 6.85
N LEU A 6 70.19 -45.00 6.77
CA LEU A 6 68.92 -44.38 6.39
C LEU A 6 68.56 -43.29 7.42
N LEU A 7 68.55 -42.01 7.04
CA LEU A 7 67.86 -40.94 7.78
C LEU A 7 67.80 -39.64 6.95
N ASP A 8 67.15 -39.70 5.78
CA ASP A 8 66.61 -38.51 5.12
C ASP A 8 65.08 -38.63 5.14
N GLN A 9 64.48 -38.10 6.20
CA GLN A 9 63.03 -38.00 6.32
C GLN A 9 62.63 -36.60 5.86
N GLU A 10 62.41 -36.46 4.55
CA GLU A 10 61.85 -35.24 3.96
C GLU A 10 60.47 -34.98 4.58
N THR A 11 60.31 -33.87 5.29
CA THR A 11 58.99 -33.38 5.73
C THR A 11 58.13 -33.07 4.50
N PRO A 12 56.89 -33.61 4.39
CA PRO A 12 56.06 -33.34 3.23
C PRO A 12 55.66 -31.85 3.18
N PRO A 13 55.52 -31.26 1.98
CA PRO A 13 55.14 -29.86 1.85
C PRO A 13 53.74 -29.65 2.44
N GLN A 14 53.61 -28.72 3.39
CA GLN A 14 52.31 -28.25 3.87
C GLN A 14 51.51 -27.73 2.68
N GLN A 15 50.47 -28.47 2.28
CA GLN A 15 49.50 -27.98 1.30
C GLN A 15 48.86 -26.71 1.86
N PRO A 16 48.81 -25.59 1.11
CA PRO A 16 48.06 -24.43 1.52
C PRO A 16 46.58 -24.84 1.58
N VAL A 17 46.00 -24.75 2.77
CA VAL A 17 44.59 -25.03 3.01
C VAL A 17 43.78 -24.25 1.98
N PRO A 18 42.88 -24.88 1.21
CA PRO A 18 42.05 -24.15 0.27
C PRO A 18 41.20 -23.19 1.11
N ILE A 19 41.51 -21.90 1.03
CA ILE A 19 40.65 -20.85 1.57
C ILE A 19 39.39 -20.93 0.72
N THR A 20 38.43 -21.73 1.19
CA THR A 20 37.06 -21.68 0.73
C THR A 20 36.63 -20.24 0.94
N ARG A 21 36.55 -19.47 -0.15
CA ARG A 21 35.84 -18.19 -0.14
C ARG A 21 34.38 -18.52 0.06
N VAL A 22 34.02 -18.81 1.30
CA VAL A 22 32.64 -19.00 1.70
C VAL A 22 31.96 -17.67 1.37
N CYS A 23 30.96 -17.70 0.50
CA CYS A 23 30.21 -16.54 -0.01
C CYS A 23 29.34 -15.90 1.10
N TRP A 24 29.95 -15.64 2.26
CA TRP A 24 29.33 -14.98 3.40
C TRP A 24 28.76 -13.63 2.98
N ASP A 25 29.40 -12.88 2.09
CA ASP A 25 28.92 -11.57 1.67
C ASP A 25 27.55 -11.62 0.96
N GLU A 26 27.32 -12.60 0.09
CA GLU A 26 26.02 -12.77 -0.58
C GLU A 26 24.95 -13.26 0.40
N LEU A 27 25.32 -14.17 1.31
CA LEU A 27 24.45 -14.64 2.38
C LEU A 27 24.08 -13.50 3.35
N PHE A 28 25.04 -12.68 3.76
CA PHE A 28 24.82 -11.52 4.62
C PHE A 28 24.04 -10.44 3.89
N ALA A 29 24.27 -10.19 2.60
CA ALA A 29 23.45 -9.27 1.82
C ALA A 29 21.99 -9.76 1.71
N PHE A 30 21.79 -11.07 1.52
CA PHE A 30 20.47 -11.69 1.55
C PHE A 30 19.82 -11.54 2.92
N LEU A 31 20.51 -11.91 4.01
CA LEU A 31 20.00 -11.81 5.37
C LEU A 31 19.71 -10.35 5.77
N ILE A 32 20.57 -9.40 5.42
CA ILE A 32 20.34 -7.97 5.68
C ILE A 32 19.14 -7.47 4.88
N ARG A 33 18.96 -7.90 3.64
CA ARG A 33 17.79 -7.54 2.83
C ARG A 33 16.51 -8.17 3.37
N PHE A 34 16.59 -9.38 3.92
CA PHE A 34 15.46 -10.12 4.48
C PHE A 34 15.08 -9.62 5.88
N LEU A 35 16.06 -9.21 6.69
CA LEU A 35 15.88 -8.67 8.03
C LEU A 35 15.71 -7.15 8.06
N LYS A 36 15.86 -6.47 6.91
CA LYS A 36 15.56 -5.03 6.80
C LYS A 36 14.10 -4.82 7.19
N PRO A 37 13.81 -4.02 8.22
CA PRO A 37 12.44 -3.77 8.63
C PRO A 37 11.69 -3.20 7.43
N LEU A 38 10.53 -3.80 7.12
CA LEU A 38 9.61 -3.26 6.15
C LEU A 38 9.36 -1.80 6.55
N ARG A 39 9.48 -0.87 5.58
CA ARG A 39 9.29 0.56 5.88
C ARG A 39 7.98 0.71 6.65
N PRO A 40 7.96 1.46 7.77
CA PRO A 40 6.78 1.56 8.60
C PRO A 40 5.62 2.05 7.76
N ARG A 41 4.54 1.28 7.77
CA ARG A 41 3.27 1.65 7.14
C ARG A 41 2.37 2.23 8.22
N LYS A 42 1.82 3.42 7.98
CA LYS A 42 0.88 4.07 8.87
C LYS A 42 -0.54 3.84 8.35
N PRO A 43 -1.44 3.22 9.11
CA PRO A 43 -2.83 3.06 8.66
C PRO A 43 -3.50 4.43 8.54
N VAL A 44 -4.37 4.58 7.54
CA VAL A 44 -5.18 5.76 7.28
C VAL A 44 -6.63 5.34 7.15
N VAL A 45 -7.50 6.05 7.86
CA VAL A 45 -8.95 5.94 7.75
C VAL A 45 -9.49 7.36 7.65
N VAL A 46 -10.18 7.66 6.55
CA VAL A 46 -10.88 8.93 6.35
C VAL A 46 -12.35 8.61 6.18
N MET A 47 -13.19 9.13 7.07
CA MET A 47 -14.63 8.88 7.04
C MET A 47 -15.40 10.19 7.19
N ASN A 48 -16.55 10.24 6.54
CA ASN A 48 -17.51 11.32 6.74
C ASN A 48 -18.93 10.81 6.49
N SER A 49 -19.90 11.49 7.08
CA SER A 49 -21.33 11.26 6.89
C SER A 49 -22.07 12.57 6.69
N LEU A 50 -23.09 12.54 5.85
CA LEU A 50 -24.01 13.65 5.62
C LEU A 50 -25.42 13.12 5.85
N GLU A 51 -26.18 13.82 6.69
CA GLU A 51 -27.53 13.43 7.08
C GLU A 51 -28.56 14.24 6.29
N ALA A 52 -29.64 13.57 5.88
CA ALA A 52 -30.80 14.19 5.22
C ALA A 52 -30.46 15.17 4.07
N GLU A 53 -29.46 14.84 3.24
CA GLU A 53 -29.06 15.68 2.12
C GLU A 53 -30.09 15.65 1.01
N THR A 54 -30.39 16.83 0.46
CA THR A 54 -31.37 17.03 -0.63
C THR A 54 -30.73 17.67 -1.86
N ILE A 55 -29.40 17.73 -1.91
CA ILE A 55 -28.66 18.47 -2.93
C ILE A 55 -28.69 17.69 -4.24
N THR A 56 -28.99 18.37 -5.34
CA THR A 56 -29.01 17.81 -6.71
C THR A 56 -27.69 18.03 -7.46
N GLU A 57 -26.84 18.93 -6.97
CA GLU A 57 -25.46 19.11 -7.40
C GLU A 57 -24.49 18.24 -6.59
N TYR A 58 -23.31 17.99 -7.15
CA TYR A 58 -22.32 17.17 -6.46
C TYR A 58 -21.72 17.90 -5.27
N LYS A 59 -21.95 17.35 -4.08
CA LYS A 59 -21.29 17.77 -2.84
C LYS A 59 -20.19 16.77 -2.47
N GLN A 60 -19.01 17.28 -2.11
CA GLN A 60 -17.92 16.44 -1.62
C GLN A 60 -18.32 15.79 -0.30
N LEU A 61 -18.31 14.46 -0.24
CA LEU A 61 -18.57 13.69 0.97
C LEU A 61 -17.25 13.45 1.72
N VAL A 62 -16.27 12.84 1.07
CA VAL A 62 -14.96 12.55 1.66
C VAL A 62 -13.86 12.72 0.63
N SER A 63 -12.69 13.17 1.07
CA SER A 63 -11.50 13.23 0.21
C SER A 63 -10.25 12.86 0.98
N TRP A 64 -9.33 12.16 0.32
CA TRP A 64 -8.01 11.86 0.86
C TRP A 64 -6.95 12.32 -0.14
N VAL A 65 -6.05 13.18 0.32
CA VAL A 65 -4.89 13.66 -0.45
C VAL A 65 -3.63 13.03 0.13
N ILE A 66 -2.81 12.43 -0.72
CA ILE A 66 -1.57 11.78 -0.29
C ILE A 66 -0.50 12.85 -0.06
N PRO A 67 0.12 12.91 1.14
CA PRO A 67 1.15 13.91 1.43
C PRO A 67 2.41 13.70 0.58
N ALA A 68 3.17 14.79 0.36
CA ALA A 68 4.33 14.81 -0.54
C ALA A 68 5.43 13.77 -0.21
N ASP A 69 5.66 13.50 1.08
CA ASP A 69 6.74 12.61 1.54
C ASP A 69 6.33 11.13 1.61
N TYR A 70 5.12 10.79 1.17
CA TYR A 70 4.52 9.48 1.33
C TYR A 70 4.00 8.89 0.02
N GLU A 71 4.03 7.57 -0.06
CA GLU A 71 3.26 6.76 -1.00
C GLU A 71 1.97 6.34 -0.29
N GLY A 72 0.81 6.61 -0.91
CA GLY A 72 -0.47 6.13 -0.42
C GLY A 72 -0.74 4.74 -0.96
N ILE A 73 -1.25 3.84 -0.14
CA ILE A 73 -1.71 2.52 -0.53
C ILE A 73 -3.20 2.50 -0.26
N LEU A 74 -4.02 2.44 -1.31
CA LEU A 74 -5.47 2.37 -1.17
C LEU A 74 -5.89 0.91 -0.98
N ASN A 75 -6.65 0.66 0.10
CA ASN A 75 -7.15 -0.67 0.44
C ASN A 75 -8.64 -0.78 0.11
N GLU A 76 -9.45 0.18 0.56
CA GLU A 76 -10.90 0.09 0.41
C GLU A 76 -11.56 1.47 0.36
N ILE A 77 -12.67 1.55 -0.37
CA ILE A 77 -13.64 2.64 -0.31
C ILE A 77 -15.00 1.99 -0.08
N SER A 78 -15.59 2.29 1.06
CA SER A 78 -16.94 1.86 1.42
C SER A 78 -17.89 3.05 1.32
N LEU A 79 -19.01 2.85 0.63
CA LEU A 79 -20.05 3.83 0.36
C LEU A 79 -21.35 3.37 0.99
N TYR A 80 -22.09 4.29 1.61
CA TYR A 80 -23.38 4.03 2.23
C TYR A 80 -24.41 5.06 1.78
N THR A 81 -25.63 4.58 1.53
CA THR A 81 -26.82 5.40 1.31
C THR A 81 -28.03 4.81 2.02
N SER A 82 -28.87 5.66 2.62
CA SER A 82 -30.17 5.23 3.15
C SER A 82 -31.19 4.96 2.04
N SER A 83 -31.02 5.57 0.85
CA SER A 83 -31.90 5.41 -0.32
C SER A 83 -31.10 5.07 -1.58
N GLY A 84 -31.04 3.78 -1.93
CA GLY A 84 -30.28 3.29 -3.10
C GLY A 84 -30.79 3.81 -4.46
N ASP A 85 -32.11 4.00 -4.58
CA ASP A 85 -32.73 4.45 -5.84
C ASP A 85 -32.59 5.96 -6.08
N LYS A 86 -32.19 6.72 -5.06
CA LYS A 86 -32.17 8.19 -5.03
C LYS A 86 -30.77 8.75 -4.87
N GLY A 87 -29.92 8.04 -4.12
CA GLY A 87 -28.53 8.41 -3.89
C GLY A 87 -27.65 8.10 -5.09
N VAL A 88 -26.91 9.11 -5.54
CA VAL A 88 -26.03 9.03 -6.70
C VAL A 88 -24.62 9.37 -6.26
N PHE A 89 -23.66 8.52 -6.63
CA PHE A 89 -22.27 8.64 -6.25
C PHE A 89 -21.38 9.00 -7.43
N PHE A 90 -20.36 9.79 -7.12
CA PHE A 90 -19.21 10.05 -7.95
C PHE A 90 -17.95 9.68 -7.18
N VAL A 91 -17.11 8.84 -7.77
CA VAL A 91 -15.85 8.39 -7.18
C VAL A 91 -14.73 8.61 -8.18
N GLN A 92 -13.72 9.35 -7.76
CA GLN A 92 -12.52 9.62 -8.53
C GLN A 92 -11.28 9.19 -7.75
N VAL A 93 -10.40 8.43 -8.41
CA VAL A 93 -9.12 7.95 -7.85
C VAL A 93 -8.03 8.25 -8.87
N ALA A 94 -6.96 8.94 -8.49
CA ALA A 94 -5.85 9.25 -9.38
C ALA A 94 -6.28 9.93 -10.69
N ASP A 95 -7.15 10.95 -10.56
CA ASP A 95 -7.78 11.69 -11.66
C ASP A 95 -8.67 10.85 -12.60
N GLN A 96 -8.82 9.54 -12.36
CA GLN A 96 -9.70 8.67 -13.12
C GLN A 96 -11.09 8.60 -12.46
N GLU A 97 -12.13 8.88 -13.24
CA GLU A 97 -13.52 8.70 -12.83
C GLU A 97 -13.83 7.19 -12.82
N LEU A 98 -13.95 6.60 -11.63
CA LEU A 98 -14.31 5.18 -11.47
C LEU A 98 -15.82 4.98 -11.47
N LEU A 99 -16.54 5.86 -10.77
CA LEU A 99 -18.00 5.88 -10.73
C LEU A 99 -18.47 7.29 -11.06
N LYS A 100 -19.46 7.38 -11.93
CA LYS A 100 -20.11 8.64 -12.30
C LYS A 100 -21.59 8.43 -12.48
N ASP A 101 -22.37 9.28 -11.82
CA ASP A 101 -23.83 9.19 -11.83
C ASP A 101 -24.35 7.81 -11.45
N GLN A 102 -23.60 7.07 -10.61
CA GLN A 102 -23.90 5.69 -10.30
C GLN A 102 -24.80 5.60 -9.06
N LYS A 103 -25.90 4.86 -9.19
CA LYS A 103 -26.71 4.42 -8.05
C LYS A 103 -26.13 3.15 -7.47
N ILE A 104 -26.14 3.05 -6.16
CA ILE A 104 -25.70 1.86 -5.44
C ILE A 104 -26.91 1.14 -4.82
N PRO A 105 -26.82 -0.17 -4.59
CA PRO A 105 -27.87 -0.88 -3.86
C PRO A 105 -28.13 -0.23 -2.50
N PRO A 106 -29.37 -0.30 -1.97
CA PRO A 106 -29.68 0.24 -0.65
C PRO A 106 -28.75 -0.39 0.40
N LYS A 107 -28.27 0.44 1.33
CA LYS A 107 -27.26 0.15 2.37
C LYS A 107 -25.83 0.44 1.96
N VAL A 108 -25.05 -0.54 1.49
CA VAL A 108 -23.59 -0.40 1.39
C VAL A 108 -23.06 -0.96 0.07
N LEU A 109 -22.13 -0.23 -0.55
CA LEU A 109 -21.26 -0.72 -1.61
C LEU A 109 -19.80 -0.57 -1.17
N THR A 110 -19.08 -1.69 -1.14
CA THR A 110 -17.66 -1.71 -0.83
C THR A 110 -16.86 -2.00 -2.09
N LEU A 111 -15.88 -1.15 -2.36
CA LEU A 111 -14.92 -1.30 -3.45
C LEU A 111 -13.57 -1.71 -2.83
N PRO A 112 -13.16 -2.98 -2.94
CA PRO A 112 -11.87 -3.43 -2.44
C PRO A 112 -10.76 -3.24 -3.50
N TRP A 113 -9.59 -2.80 -3.05
CA TRP A 113 -8.35 -2.76 -3.83
C TRP A 113 -7.32 -3.72 -3.24
N LYS A 114 -6.53 -4.35 -4.12
CA LYS A 114 -5.38 -5.17 -3.72
C LYS A 114 -4.16 -4.27 -3.48
N GLU A 115 -4.20 -3.43 -2.44
CA GLU A 115 -3.12 -2.50 -2.10
C GLU A 115 -2.70 -1.62 -3.29
N LEU A 116 -3.62 -0.82 -3.85
CA LEU A 116 -3.31 0.03 -5.01
C LEU A 116 -2.33 1.13 -4.60
N PRO A 117 -1.08 1.16 -5.13
CA PRO A 117 -0.13 2.22 -4.81
C PRO A 117 -0.50 3.50 -5.57
N LEU A 118 -0.44 4.61 -4.85
CA LEU A 118 -0.78 5.93 -5.31
C LEU A 118 0.37 6.89 -4.98
N LEU A 119 0.75 7.68 -5.98
CA LEU A 119 1.83 8.64 -5.87
C LEU A 119 1.46 9.81 -4.95
N ALA A 120 2.50 10.45 -4.41
CA ALA A 120 2.38 11.69 -3.66
C ALA A 120 1.59 12.76 -4.42
N GLY A 121 0.71 13.48 -3.72
CA GLY A 121 -0.14 14.52 -4.30
C GLY A 121 -1.41 14.03 -4.98
N ILE A 122 -1.56 12.73 -5.23
CA ILE A 122 -2.81 12.18 -5.76
C ILE A 122 -3.95 12.39 -4.76
N LYS A 123 -5.11 12.81 -5.29
CA LYS A 123 -6.36 12.95 -4.55
C LYS A 123 -7.33 11.82 -4.90
N ILE A 124 -7.94 11.27 -3.86
CA ILE A 124 -9.15 10.45 -3.95
C ILE A 124 -10.31 11.32 -3.51
N LEU A 125 -11.39 11.31 -4.28
CA LEU A 125 -12.58 12.10 -4.02
C LEU A 125 -13.83 11.24 -4.16
N VAL A 126 -14.69 11.32 -3.15
CA VAL A 126 -16.05 10.79 -3.19
C VAL A 126 -17.00 11.97 -3.04
N ALA A 127 -17.89 12.13 -4.01
CA ALA A 127 -18.96 13.11 -3.98
C ALA A 127 -20.30 12.43 -4.15
N VAL A 128 -21.34 13.06 -3.63
CA VAL A 128 -22.71 12.54 -3.64
C VAL A 128 -23.67 13.62 -4.11
N LYS A 129 -24.78 13.16 -4.69
CA LYS A 129 -25.95 13.98 -4.97
C LYS A 129 -27.20 13.11 -4.87
N THR A 130 -28.36 13.75 -4.83
CA THR A 130 -29.66 13.11 -4.92
C THR A 130 -30.24 13.33 -6.32
N SER A 131 -30.96 12.35 -6.87
CA SER A 131 -31.54 12.47 -8.22
C SER A 131 -32.67 13.50 -8.30
N ASP A 132 -33.37 13.73 -7.20
CA ASP A 132 -34.70 14.34 -7.16
C ASP A 132 -34.94 15.14 -5.86
N GLY A 133 -33.88 15.44 -5.12
CA GLY A 133 -33.96 16.27 -3.90
C GLY A 133 -34.56 15.56 -2.68
N THR A 134 -34.70 14.23 -2.72
CA THR A 134 -35.18 13.46 -1.58
C THR A 134 -34.11 13.41 -0.50
N ALA A 135 -34.49 13.74 0.74
CA ALA A 135 -33.59 13.66 1.90
C ALA A 135 -32.99 12.26 2.03
N THR A 136 -31.67 12.16 1.85
CA THR A 136 -30.94 10.90 1.83
C THR A 136 -29.69 11.03 2.70
N ASP A 137 -29.43 10.00 3.50
CA ASP A 137 -28.23 9.93 4.34
C ASP A 137 -27.13 9.27 3.53
N PHE A 138 -25.95 9.86 3.57
CA PHE A 138 -24.75 9.36 2.91
C PHE A 138 -23.66 9.16 3.93
N ALA A 139 -22.90 8.07 3.80
CA ALA A 139 -21.65 7.92 4.52
C ALA A 139 -20.61 7.28 3.61
N ALA A 140 -19.35 7.63 3.81
CA ALA A 140 -18.26 7.00 3.08
C ALA A 140 -17.01 6.92 3.93
N THR A 141 -16.26 5.84 3.71
CA THR A 141 -15.00 5.56 4.38
C THR A 141 -13.96 5.19 3.34
N ILE A 142 -12.82 5.85 3.37
CA ILE A 142 -11.62 5.51 2.62
C ILE A 142 -10.63 4.91 3.61
N THR A 143 -10.17 3.69 3.34
CA THR A 143 -9.14 3.02 4.13
C THR A 143 -7.90 2.75 3.29
N GLY A 144 -6.75 2.87 3.92
CA GLY A 144 -5.48 2.67 3.25
C GLY A 144 -4.31 2.73 4.22
N GLU A 145 -3.12 2.83 3.66
CA GLU A 145 -1.87 2.94 4.39
C GLU A 145 -1.01 4.03 3.76
N LEU A 146 -0.16 4.66 4.57
CA LEU A 146 0.89 5.56 4.11
C LEU A 146 2.23 4.90 4.32
N ARG A 147 3.02 4.80 3.26
CA ARG A 147 4.39 4.33 3.30
C ARG A 147 5.32 5.50 3.11
N TYR A 148 6.22 5.71 4.07
CA TYR A 148 7.19 6.81 3.98
C TYR A 148 8.20 6.54 2.85
N LEU A 149 8.30 7.48 1.90
CA LEU A 149 9.23 7.36 0.77
C LEU A 149 10.64 7.86 1.12
N GLY A 150 10.78 8.65 2.18
CA GLY A 150 12.00 9.38 2.51
C GLY A 150 12.05 10.70 1.75
N LYS A 151 12.61 11.75 2.39
CA LYS A 151 12.95 12.99 1.68
C LYS A 151 13.86 12.64 0.49
N ARG A 152 13.42 12.94 -0.72
CA ARG A 152 14.29 12.92 -1.91
C ARG A 152 15.27 14.08 -1.85
#